data_AF-C4YSY4-F1
#
_entry.id   AF-C4YSY4-F1
#
_cell.length_a   1.000
_cell.length_b   1.000
_cell.length_c   1.000
_cell.angle_alpha   90.00
_cell.angle_beta   90.00
_cell.angle_gamma   90.00
#
_symmetry.space_group_name_H-M   'P 1'
#
loop_
_entity.id
_entity.type
_entity.pdbx_description
1 polymer ?
#
loop_
_entity_poly.entity_id
_entity_poly.type
_entity_poly.pdbx_seq_one_letter_code
_entity_poly.pdbx_strand_id
1 'polypeptide(L)'
;MYTIIQKIKWPLVLGDFVFKNFNTNYRTLELLNLKESRLREIRFSGGHVKELSIDLFPVSVENLTLMEMGIHELSASFESLKNLYRLSLMGNQLRNVNSVKLPVSSLEVLNVRQCNLRLISPFLVSMLEEKNQNANLRVEATGNLNVNINDVRKVMKAIKGLSLELNRLNDSILKISNHSYRLEAVYRDFDPYFETPQSSETEEVVSDYDSDDLYNGSVFYSDEN
;
A
#
# COMPACT_ATOMS: atom_id res chain seq x y z
N MET A 1 -22.52 37.29 -4.18
CA MET A 1 -22.06 36.72 -2.89
C MET A 1 -20.64 36.20 -3.13
N TYR A 2 -19.61 36.82 -2.54
CA TYR A 2 -18.23 36.38 -2.76
C TYR A 2 -17.95 35.16 -1.88
N THR A 3 -17.76 33.99 -2.48
CA THR A 3 -17.25 32.83 -1.77
C THR A 3 -15.77 33.07 -1.53
N ILE A 4 -15.38 33.46 -0.32
CA ILE A 4 -13.98 33.50 0.06
C ILE A 4 -13.51 32.05 0.18
N ILE A 5 -12.96 31.53 -0.91
CA ILE A 5 -12.27 30.23 -0.95
C ILE A 5 -10.78 30.54 -0.83
N GLN A 6 -10.28 30.60 0.41
CA GLN A 6 -8.85 30.79 0.65
C GLN A 6 -8.19 29.45 0.97
N LYS A 7 -7.08 29.18 0.27
CA LYS A 7 -6.19 28.07 0.59
C LYS A 7 -5.56 28.29 1.97
N ILE A 8 -5.39 27.22 2.74
CA ILE A 8 -4.73 27.29 4.04
C ILE A 8 -3.25 27.66 3.87
N LYS A 9 -2.75 28.51 4.76
CA LYS A 9 -1.32 28.75 4.97
C LYS A 9 -0.87 28.02 6.22
N TRP A 10 -0.04 27.00 6.05
CA TRP A 10 0.43 26.18 7.17
C TRP A 10 1.59 26.85 7.91
N PRO A 11 1.62 26.78 9.25
CA PRO A 11 2.79 27.22 10.01
C PRO A 11 3.97 26.26 9.75
N LEU A 12 5.18 26.81 9.61
CA LEU A 12 6.38 26.04 9.25
C LEU A 12 6.83 25.04 10.33
N VAL A 13 6.35 25.21 11.57
CA VAL A 13 6.69 24.36 12.72
C VAL A 13 5.79 23.13 12.86
N LEU A 14 4.69 23.07 12.11
CA LEU A 14 3.76 21.94 12.21
C LEU A 14 4.31 20.72 11.49
N GLY A 15 4.58 19.67 12.25
CA GLY A 15 5.05 18.38 11.74
C GLY A 15 3.93 17.40 11.40
N ASP A 16 2.83 17.43 12.16
CA ASP A 16 1.81 16.37 12.11
C ASP A 16 0.43 16.94 11.86
N PHE A 17 -0.36 16.28 11.01
CA PHE A 17 -1.73 16.67 10.70
C PHE A 17 -2.66 15.47 10.59
N VAL A 18 -3.75 15.50 11.35
CA VAL A 18 -4.77 14.45 11.40
C VAL A 18 -6.14 15.05 11.09
N PHE A 19 -6.84 14.48 10.12
CA PHE A 19 -8.14 14.97 9.66
C PHE A 19 -9.09 13.81 9.33
N LYS A 20 -10.03 13.53 10.23
CA LYS A 20 -10.83 12.30 10.21
C LYS A 20 -12.33 12.58 10.18
N ASN A 21 -13.07 11.83 9.37
CA ASN A 21 -14.53 11.78 9.33
C ASN A 21 -15.21 13.11 8.97
N PHE A 22 -14.54 13.94 8.17
CA PHE A 22 -15.07 15.19 7.65
C PHE A 22 -15.65 15.06 6.23
N ASN A 23 -15.90 13.84 5.77
CA ASN A 23 -16.36 13.55 4.41
C ASN A 23 -15.45 14.22 3.35
N THR A 24 -14.15 14.00 3.52
CA THR A 24 -13.11 14.69 2.75
C THR A 24 -13.17 14.26 1.29
N ASN A 25 -13.28 15.22 0.37
CA ASN A 25 -13.18 14.97 -1.07
C ASN A 25 -11.97 15.68 -1.66
N TYR A 26 -11.76 15.48 -2.96
CA TYR A 26 -10.66 16.09 -3.71
C TYR A 26 -10.59 17.62 -3.53
N ARG A 27 -11.73 18.32 -3.62
CA ARG A 27 -11.78 19.78 -3.43
C ARG A 27 -11.36 20.17 -2.01
N THR A 28 -11.78 19.42 -0.99
CA THR A 28 -11.30 19.68 0.38
C THR A 28 -9.78 19.55 0.46
N LEU A 29 -9.18 18.51 -0.11
CA LEU A 29 -7.72 18.34 -0.13
C LEU A 29 -7.00 19.50 -0.86
N GLU A 30 -7.53 19.99 -1.98
CA GLU A 30 -6.98 21.17 -2.66
C GLU A 30 -7.00 22.43 -1.80
N LEU A 31 -8.07 22.65 -1.04
CA LEU A 31 -8.21 23.81 -0.16
C LEU A 31 -7.30 23.73 1.06
N LEU A 32 -7.03 22.52 1.54
CA LEU A 32 -6.06 22.29 2.59
C LEU A 32 -4.65 22.67 2.13
N ASN A 33 -4.34 22.68 0.83
CA ASN A 33 -3.07 23.21 0.31
C ASN A 33 -1.83 22.61 1.01
N LEU A 34 -1.88 21.30 1.28
CA LEU A 34 -0.85 20.59 2.07
C LEU A 34 0.51 20.61 1.37
N LYS A 35 0.55 20.67 0.03
CA LYS A 35 1.77 20.81 -0.77
C LYS A 35 2.70 21.93 -0.29
N GLU A 36 2.12 23.04 0.20
CA GLU A 36 2.86 24.22 0.67
C GLU A 36 3.24 24.14 2.16
N SER A 37 3.00 23.00 2.80
CA SER A 37 3.36 22.76 4.20
C SER A 37 4.75 22.10 4.36
N ARG A 38 5.19 21.94 5.61
CA ARG A 38 6.37 21.14 5.98
C ARG A 38 5.99 19.89 6.78
N LEU A 39 4.74 19.45 6.63
CA LEU A 39 4.22 18.29 7.33
C LEU A 39 5.03 17.03 6.98
N ARG A 40 5.30 16.23 8.01
CA ARG A 40 6.00 14.95 7.96
C ARG A 40 5.04 13.80 8.20
N GLU A 41 4.02 13.97 9.05
CA GLU A 41 2.94 13.00 9.23
C GLU A 41 1.59 13.59 8.78
N ILE A 42 0.90 12.85 7.91
CA ILE A 42 -0.42 13.21 7.41
C ILE A 42 -1.34 12.00 7.52
N ARG A 43 -2.47 12.17 8.21
CA ARG A 43 -3.48 11.13 8.36
C ARG A 43 -4.87 11.65 8.02
N PHE A 44 -5.45 11.09 6.96
CA PHE A 44 -6.85 11.24 6.63
C PHE A 44 -7.60 9.93 6.87
N SER A 45 -8.85 10.05 7.36
CA SER A 45 -9.79 8.94 7.34
C SER A 45 -11.19 9.39 6.97
N GLY A 46 -11.93 8.57 6.23
CA GLY A 46 -13.34 8.81 5.90
C GLY A 46 -13.55 9.94 4.89
N GLY A 47 -13.74 9.55 3.62
CA GLY A 47 -13.94 10.49 2.52
C GLY A 47 -14.33 9.84 1.19
N HIS A 48 -14.39 10.65 0.14
CA HIS A 48 -14.84 10.26 -1.20
C HIS A 48 -14.01 10.95 -2.29
N VAL A 49 -12.71 10.70 -2.29
CA VAL A 49 -11.73 11.31 -3.19
C VAL A 49 -11.82 10.73 -4.61
N LYS A 50 -12.10 9.42 -4.75
CA LYS A 50 -12.09 8.65 -6.01
C LYS A 50 -10.74 8.59 -6.73
N GLU A 51 -10.18 9.72 -7.11
CA GLU A 51 -8.90 9.83 -7.81
C GLU A 51 -7.90 10.60 -6.95
N LEU A 52 -6.80 9.92 -6.57
CA LEU A 52 -5.76 10.52 -5.73
C LEU A 52 -4.66 11.15 -6.58
N SER A 53 -4.56 12.48 -6.52
CA SER A 53 -3.40 13.22 -7.00
C SER A 53 -2.33 13.36 -5.92
N ILE A 54 -1.13 12.84 -6.17
CA ILE A 54 -0.02 12.91 -5.20
C ILE A 54 0.55 14.32 -5.08
N ASP A 55 0.33 15.18 -6.09
CA ASP A 55 0.78 16.57 -6.10
C ASP A 55 0.11 17.46 -5.04
N LEU A 56 -0.90 16.93 -4.35
CA LEU A 56 -1.57 17.58 -3.23
C LEU A 56 -0.76 17.53 -1.94
N PHE A 57 0.25 16.65 -1.84
CA PHE A 57 1.02 16.42 -0.63
C PHE A 57 2.41 17.05 -0.70
N PRO A 58 2.99 17.46 0.45
CA PRO A 58 4.31 18.06 0.49
C PRO A 58 5.40 16.98 0.33
N VAL A 59 6.51 17.34 -0.32
CA VAL A 59 7.68 16.44 -0.47
C VAL A 59 8.36 16.08 0.86
N SER A 60 8.05 16.82 1.94
CA SER A 60 8.54 16.55 3.29
C SER A 60 7.81 15.40 3.99
N VAL A 61 6.72 14.89 3.42
CA VAL A 61 5.93 13.84 4.07
C VAL A 61 6.74 12.54 4.18
N GLU A 62 6.74 11.96 5.37
CA GLU A 62 7.38 10.70 5.71
C GLU A 62 6.32 9.61 5.96
N ASN A 63 5.22 9.97 6.61
CA ASN A 63 4.11 9.06 6.91
C ASN A 63 2.82 9.60 6.30
N LEU A 64 2.33 8.94 5.25
CA LEU A 64 1.06 9.27 4.60
C LEU A 64 0.04 8.16 4.83
N THR A 65 -1.04 8.47 5.55
CA THR A 65 -2.16 7.57 5.78
C THR A 65 -3.43 8.15 5.19
N LEU A 66 -4.05 7.42 4.26
CA LEU A 66 -5.27 7.77 3.55
C LEU A 66 -6.27 6.60 3.70
N MET A 67 -6.86 6.48 4.88
CA MET A 67 -7.73 5.36 5.24
C MET A 67 -9.17 5.63 4.78
N GLU A 68 -9.82 4.67 4.12
CA GLU A 68 -11.25 4.76 3.79
C GLU A 68 -11.62 6.09 3.08
N MET A 69 -10.79 6.51 2.13
CA MET A 69 -10.96 7.77 1.40
C MET A 69 -11.77 7.59 0.11
N GLY A 70 -12.31 6.39 -0.12
CA GLY A 70 -13.05 6.05 -1.33
C GLY A 70 -12.21 6.16 -2.60
N ILE A 71 -10.90 5.86 -2.51
CA ILE A 71 -9.97 5.95 -3.64
C ILE A 71 -10.11 4.70 -4.51
N HIS A 72 -10.22 4.91 -5.82
CA HIS A 72 -10.24 3.87 -6.85
C HIS A 72 -9.02 3.96 -7.77
N GLU A 73 -8.55 5.19 -8.01
CA GLU A 73 -7.46 5.48 -8.94
C GLU A 73 -6.34 6.23 -8.21
N LEU A 74 -5.11 5.82 -8.51
CA LEU A 74 -3.89 6.39 -7.95
C LEU A 74 -3.11 7.12 -9.03
N SER A 75 -2.37 8.15 -8.62
CA SER A 75 -1.33 8.75 -9.46
C SER A 75 -0.36 7.69 -9.99
N ALA A 76 0.08 7.84 -11.23
CA ALA A 76 1.00 6.88 -11.87
C ALA A 76 2.37 6.77 -11.17
N SER A 77 2.78 7.79 -10.41
CA SER A 77 4.03 7.81 -9.66
C SER A 77 3.91 8.58 -8.35
N PHE A 78 4.59 8.08 -7.33
CA PHE A 78 4.79 8.66 -6.00
C PHE A 78 6.27 9.04 -5.78
N GLU A 79 7.14 8.90 -6.79
CA GLU A 79 8.58 9.13 -6.68
C GLU A 79 8.95 10.58 -6.28
N SER A 80 8.03 11.54 -6.41
CA SER A 80 8.23 12.91 -5.93
C SER A 80 8.29 13.00 -4.39
N LEU A 81 7.66 12.07 -3.68
CA LEU A 81 7.66 11.98 -2.23
C LEU A 81 8.90 11.22 -1.74
N LYS A 82 10.07 11.81 -1.97
CA LYS A 82 11.38 11.15 -1.74
C LYS A 82 11.65 10.78 -0.28
N ASN A 83 10.96 11.41 0.67
CA ASN A 83 11.10 11.12 2.10
C ASN A 83 10.04 10.13 2.62
N LEU A 84 9.13 9.67 1.75
CA LEU A 84 8.01 8.82 2.15
C LEU A 84 8.53 7.46 2.63
N TYR A 85 8.39 7.24 3.93
CA TYR A 85 8.80 6.04 4.64
C TYR A 85 7.64 5.04 4.78
N ARG A 86 6.43 5.54 5.02
CA ARG A 86 5.22 4.72 5.18
C ARG A 86 4.06 5.30 4.38
N LEU A 87 3.44 4.42 3.58
CA LEU A 87 2.20 4.70 2.87
C LEU A 87 1.12 3.74 3.33
N SER A 88 -0.01 4.26 3.82
CA SER A 88 -1.21 3.48 4.10
C SER A 88 -2.36 3.95 3.24
N LEU A 89 -2.93 3.03 2.47
CA LEU A 89 -4.12 3.18 1.64
C LEU A 89 -5.24 2.25 2.11
N MET A 90 -5.18 1.80 3.37
CA MET A 90 -6.11 0.82 3.94
C MET A 90 -7.58 1.19 3.70
N GLY A 91 -8.39 0.21 3.33
CA GLY A 91 -9.85 0.40 3.18
C GLY A 91 -10.29 1.17 1.94
N ASN A 92 -9.43 1.34 0.94
CA ASN A 92 -9.82 1.94 -0.34
C ASN A 92 -10.30 0.88 -1.36
N GLN A 93 -10.70 1.27 -2.56
CA GLN A 93 -11.31 0.40 -3.57
C GLN A 93 -10.39 0.21 -4.79
N LEU A 94 -9.23 -0.39 -4.55
CA LEU A 94 -8.10 -0.49 -5.48
C LEU A 94 -8.11 -1.76 -6.35
N ARG A 95 -9.30 -2.23 -6.74
CA ARG A 95 -9.47 -3.51 -7.44
C ARG A 95 -8.72 -3.61 -8.77
N ASN A 96 -8.69 -2.52 -9.54
CA ASN A 96 -8.13 -2.45 -10.89
C ASN A 96 -7.10 -1.32 -10.98
N VAL A 97 -6.07 -1.37 -10.14
CA VAL A 97 -5.01 -0.35 -10.12
C VAL A 97 -4.01 -0.58 -11.26
N ASN A 98 -3.74 0.49 -12.02
CA ASN A 98 -2.63 0.55 -12.97
C ASN A 98 -1.29 0.51 -12.24
N SER A 99 -0.22 0.11 -12.91
CA SER A 99 1.13 0.15 -12.33
C SER A 99 1.47 1.52 -11.74
N VAL A 100 1.92 1.54 -10.49
CA VAL A 100 2.29 2.74 -9.73
C VAL A 100 3.77 2.71 -9.41
N LYS A 101 4.51 3.74 -9.80
CA LYS A 101 5.90 3.89 -9.37
C LYS A 101 5.95 4.40 -7.92
N LEU A 102 6.50 3.60 -7.02
CA LEU A 102 6.71 3.97 -5.62
C LEU A 102 8.15 4.45 -5.38
N PRO A 103 8.38 5.36 -4.40
CA PRO A 103 9.71 5.80 -3.97
C PRO A 103 10.41 4.72 -3.13
N VAL A 104 10.68 3.55 -3.70
CA VAL A 104 11.22 2.37 -3.00
C VAL A 104 12.65 2.55 -2.44
N SER A 105 13.31 3.68 -2.72
CA SER A 105 14.56 4.07 -2.06
C SER A 105 14.37 4.52 -0.61
N SER A 106 13.16 4.94 -0.23
CA SER A 106 12.82 5.42 1.12
C SER A 106 11.58 4.73 1.71
N LEU A 107 10.68 4.24 0.88
CA LEU A 107 9.46 3.57 1.32
C LEU A 107 9.78 2.17 1.87
N GLU A 108 9.58 1.99 3.18
CA GLU A 108 9.76 0.70 3.85
C GLU A 108 8.46 -0.06 4.01
N VAL A 109 7.33 0.64 4.19
CA VAL A 109 6.03 0.00 4.45
C VAL A 109 4.93 0.54 3.57
N LEU A 110 4.30 -0.37 2.82
CA LEU A 110 3.05 -0.15 2.11
C LEU A 110 1.93 -0.94 2.77
N ASN A 111 0.93 -0.26 3.30
CA ASN A 111 -0.29 -0.86 3.82
C ASN A 111 -1.44 -0.67 2.83
N VAL A 112 -1.87 -1.78 2.24
CA VAL A 112 -2.99 -1.89 1.30
C VAL A 112 -4.00 -2.93 1.79
N ARG A 113 -4.19 -2.97 3.11
CA ARG A 113 -5.16 -3.87 3.73
C ARG A 113 -6.58 -3.50 3.33
N GLN A 114 -7.43 -4.50 3.12
CA GLN A 114 -8.85 -4.33 2.78
C GLN A 114 -9.07 -3.38 1.59
N CYS A 115 -8.22 -3.50 0.57
CA CYS A 115 -8.25 -2.63 -0.61
C CYS A 115 -8.99 -3.24 -1.82
N ASN A 116 -9.66 -4.39 -1.62
CA ASN A 116 -10.29 -5.19 -2.68
C ASN A 116 -9.33 -5.56 -3.83
N LEU A 117 -8.05 -5.79 -3.52
CA LEU A 117 -7.01 -6.07 -4.50
C LEU A 117 -7.24 -7.41 -5.21
N ARG A 118 -6.96 -7.43 -6.51
CA ARG A 118 -6.78 -8.65 -7.32
C ARG A 118 -5.32 -9.00 -7.58
N LEU A 119 -4.45 -7.99 -7.68
CA LEU A 119 -3.04 -8.13 -7.98
C LEU A 119 -2.22 -7.29 -6.99
N ILE A 120 -1.02 -7.78 -6.66
CA ILE A 120 -0.02 -7.05 -5.86
C ILE A 120 1.01 -6.40 -6.78
N SER A 121 1.31 -7.01 -7.93
CA SER A 121 2.33 -6.53 -8.89
C SER A 121 2.21 -5.06 -9.33
N PRO A 122 1.03 -4.41 -9.43
CA PRO A 122 0.96 -3.00 -9.80
C PRO A 122 1.75 -2.07 -8.88
N PHE A 123 1.91 -2.43 -7.60
CA PHE A 123 2.66 -1.64 -6.61
C PHE A 123 4.16 -1.93 -6.60
N LEU A 124 4.63 -2.91 -7.38
CA LEU A 124 5.98 -3.46 -7.26
C LEU A 124 6.87 -3.17 -8.48
N VAL A 125 6.35 -2.44 -9.47
CA VAL A 125 7.10 -2.12 -10.71
C VAL A 125 8.41 -1.40 -10.44
N SER A 126 8.46 -0.51 -9.44
CA SER A 126 9.71 0.18 -9.07
C SER A 126 10.78 -0.78 -8.55
N MET A 127 10.41 -1.86 -7.86
CA MET A 127 11.39 -2.82 -7.32
C MET A 127 12.03 -3.70 -8.41
N LEU A 128 11.45 -3.74 -9.60
CA LEU A 128 11.98 -4.47 -10.75
C LEU A 128 13.01 -3.63 -11.54
N GLU A 129 13.12 -2.33 -11.26
CA GLU A 129 14.09 -1.46 -11.90
C GLU A 129 15.49 -1.71 -11.33
N GLU A 130 16.52 -1.77 -12.19
CA GLU A 130 17.91 -2.10 -11.80
C GLU A 130 18.45 -1.20 -10.68
N LYS A 131 18.12 0.10 -10.71
CA LYS A 131 18.51 1.07 -9.67
C LYS A 131 18.00 0.70 -8.26
N ASN A 132 16.99 -0.15 -8.17
CA ASN A 132 16.30 -0.52 -6.92
C ASN A 132 16.52 -1.99 -6.53
N GLN A 133 17.51 -2.69 -7.11
CA GLN A 133 17.75 -4.12 -6.86
C GLN A 133 17.96 -4.52 -5.39
N ASN A 134 18.38 -3.56 -4.54
CA ASN A 134 18.61 -3.76 -3.10
C ASN A 134 17.50 -3.15 -2.23
N ALA A 135 16.43 -2.63 -2.83
CA ALA A 135 15.32 -2.05 -2.09
C ALA A 135 14.58 -3.14 -1.29
N ASN A 136 14.22 -2.81 -0.05
CA ASN A 136 13.38 -3.65 0.78
C ASN A 136 12.03 -2.97 0.97
N LEU A 137 10.94 -3.74 0.80
CA LEU A 137 9.59 -3.24 0.98
C LEU A 137 8.74 -4.28 1.70
N ARG A 138 8.12 -3.88 2.79
CA ARG A 138 7.05 -4.65 3.44
C ARG A 138 5.70 -4.21 2.89
N VAL A 139 4.95 -5.17 2.35
CA VAL A 139 3.58 -4.96 1.87
C VAL A 139 2.60 -5.67 2.81
N GLU A 140 1.74 -4.89 3.45
CA GLU A 140 0.66 -5.39 4.29
C GLU A 140 -0.64 -5.43 3.48
N ALA A 141 -1.09 -6.63 3.10
CA ALA A 141 -2.18 -6.82 2.13
C ALA A 141 -3.30 -7.77 2.64
N THR A 142 -3.43 -7.94 3.96
CA THR A 142 -4.56 -8.67 4.57
C THR A 142 -5.91 -8.00 4.28
N GLY A 143 -7.00 -8.74 4.29
CA GLY A 143 -8.34 -8.29 3.91
C GLY A 143 -8.61 -8.23 2.41
N ASN A 144 -7.70 -8.73 1.56
CA ASN A 144 -7.89 -8.79 0.11
C ASN A 144 -8.20 -10.24 -0.30
N LEU A 145 -9.48 -10.61 -0.32
CA LEU A 145 -9.91 -12.01 -0.48
C LEU A 145 -9.72 -12.58 -1.89
N ASN A 146 -9.60 -11.72 -2.90
CA ASN A 146 -9.56 -12.12 -4.32
C ASN A 146 -8.16 -11.94 -4.95
N VAL A 147 -7.09 -11.92 -4.14
CA VAL A 147 -5.72 -11.77 -4.65
C VAL A 147 -5.33 -13.00 -5.47
N ASN A 148 -4.80 -12.77 -6.67
CA ASN A 148 -4.33 -13.83 -7.54
C ASN A 148 -3.02 -14.44 -7.02
N ILE A 149 -3.02 -15.75 -6.76
CA ILE A 149 -1.87 -16.45 -6.18
C ILE A 149 -0.69 -16.57 -7.16
N ASN A 150 -0.96 -16.66 -8.47
CA ASN A 150 0.10 -16.70 -9.47
C ASN A 150 0.84 -15.37 -9.56
N ASP A 151 0.12 -14.25 -9.40
CA ASP A 151 0.73 -12.92 -9.27
C ASP A 151 1.67 -12.86 -8.06
N VAL A 152 1.19 -13.33 -6.90
CA VAL A 152 1.98 -13.42 -5.66
C VAL A 152 3.25 -14.25 -5.87
N ARG A 153 3.15 -15.46 -6.43
CA ARG A 153 4.32 -16.31 -6.71
C ARG A 153 5.33 -15.62 -7.62
N LYS A 154 4.85 -14.99 -8.69
CA LYS A 154 5.69 -14.31 -9.67
C LYS A 154 6.49 -13.18 -9.02
N VAL A 155 5.85 -12.35 -8.19
CA VAL A 155 6.54 -11.23 -7.53
C VAL A 155 7.48 -11.70 -6.41
N MET A 156 7.09 -12.72 -5.64
CA MET A 156 7.95 -13.28 -4.59
C MET A 156 9.21 -13.94 -5.15
N LYS A 157 9.12 -14.56 -6.32
CA LYS A 157 10.27 -15.11 -7.07
C LYS A 157 11.17 -14.01 -7.63
N ALA A 158 10.58 -12.97 -8.20
CA ALA A 158 11.33 -11.92 -8.91
C ALA A 158 12.03 -10.92 -7.97
N ILE A 159 11.41 -10.56 -6.85
CA ILE A 159 11.85 -9.43 -6.02
C ILE A 159 12.36 -9.96 -4.70
N LYS A 160 13.68 -9.97 -4.46
CA LYS A 160 14.28 -10.54 -3.23
C LYS A 160 14.01 -9.71 -1.97
N GLY A 161 13.96 -8.38 -2.07
CA GLY A 161 13.70 -7.49 -0.94
C GLY A 161 12.22 -7.35 -0.55
N LEU A 162 11.31 -8.07 -1.21
CA LEU A 162 9.89 -8.04 -0.88
C LEU A 162 9.61 -8.90 0.34
N SER A 163 8.95 -8.31 1.34
CA SER A 163 8.21 -9.01 2.40
C SER A 163 6.72 -8.75 2.24
N LEU A 164 5.89 -9.78 2.32
CA LEU A 164 4.47 -9.71 2.02
C LEU A 164 3.65 -10.38 3.12
N GLU A 165 2.59 -9.71 3.55
CA GLU A 165 1.66 -10.20 4.55
C GLU A 165 0.26 -10.32 3.93
N LEU A 166 -0.31 -11.51 3.90
CA LEU A 166 -1.59 -11.83 3.25
C LEU A 166 -2.51 -12.63 4.17
N ASN A 167 -3.81 -12.66 3.85
CA ASN A 167 -4.68 -13.65 4.46
C ASN A 167 -4.22 -15.06 4.08
N ARG A 168 -4.47 -16.01 4.98
CA ARG A 168 -4.44 -17.42 4.65
C ARG A 168 -5.63 -17.77 3.74
N LEU A 169 -5.51 -17.46 2.44
CA LEU A 169 -6.56 -17.66 1.44
C LEU A 169 -6.76 -19.13 1.08
N ASN A 170 -5.67 -19.91 1.02
CA ASN A 170 -5.69 -21.33 0.68
C ASN A 170 -4.39 -22.04 1.12
N ASP A 171 -4.35 -23.36 0.95
CA ASP A 171 -3.19 -24.18 1.28
C ASP A 171 -1.95 -23.88 0.43
N SER A 172 -2.11 -23.32 -0.77
CA SER A 172 -0.97 -22.92 -1.62
C SER A 172 -0.20 -21.75 -1.00
N ILE A 173 -0.90 -20.73 -0.50
CA ILE A 173 -0.26 -19.60 0.21
C ILE A 173 0.38 -20.07 1.52
N LEU A 174 -0.29 -20.99 2.24
CA LEU A 174 0.28 -21.57 3.46
C LEU A 174 1.58 -22.34 3.17
N LYS A 175 1.59 -23.16 2.12
CA LYS A 175 2.81 -23.86 1.67
C LYS A 175 3.93 -22.88 1.36
N ILE A 176 3.66 -21.81 0.60
CA ILE A 176 4.71 -20.80 0.28
C ILE A 176 5.23 -20.13 1.56
N SER A 177 4.33 -19.74 2.46
CA SER A 177 4.67 -19.09 3.73
C SER A 177 5.54 -19.97 4.62
N ASN A 178 5.28 -21.28 4.67
CA ASN A 178 6.09 -22.23 5.44
C ASN A 178 7.53 -22.38 4.92
N HIS A 179 7.76 -22.08 3.63
CA HIS A 179 9.09 -22.20 3.03
C HIS A 179 9.83 -20.85 2.98
N SER A 180 9.14 -19.71 3.07
CA SER A 180 9.74 -18.38 2.97
C SER A 180 9.27 -17.46 4.10
N TYR A 181 10.20 -17.03 4.96
CA TYR A 181 9.92 -16.05 6.02
C TYR A 181 9.49 -14.68 5.49
N ARG A 182 9.64 -14.46 4.17
CA ARG A 182 9.27 -13.24 3.47
C ARG A 182 7.78 -13.20 3.12
N LEU A 183 7.07 -14.32 3.22
CA LEU A 183 5.62 -14.36 3.07
C LEU A 183 4.99 -14.80 4.40
N GLU A 184 4.23 -13.91 5.02
CA GLU A 184 3.46 -14.18 6.21
C GLU A 184 1.98 -14.41 5.83
N ALA A 185 1.49 -15.63 6.01
CA ALA A 185 0.07 -15.96 5.82
C ALA A 185 -0.65 -15.95 7.17
N VAL A 186 -1.44 -14.91 7.44
CA VAL A 186 -2.08 -14.71 8.74
C VAL A 186 -3.58 -15.00 8.72
N TYR A 187 -4.08 -15.51 9.86
CA TYR A 187 -5.49 -15.47 10.19
C TYR A 187 -5.74 -14.10 10.83
N ARG A 188 -6.34 -13.18 10.08
CA ARG A 188 -6.85 -11.94 10.64
C ARG A 188 -8.31 -11.82 10.32
N ASP A 189 -9.08 -11.61 11.39
CA ASP A 189 -10.48 -11.26 11.30
C ASP A 189 -10.61 -10.00 10.46
N PHE A 190 -11.60 -10.01 9.58
CA PHE A 190 -12.05 -8.77 8.95
C PHE A 190 -12.46 -7.82 10.06
N ASP A 191 -11.96 -6.58 10.01
CA ASP A 191 -12.56 -5.56 10.85
C ASP A 191 -14.03 -5.42 10.42
N PRO A 192 -15.00 -5.72 11.31
CA PRO A 192 -16.41 -5.87 10.97
C PRO A 192 -17.06 -4.55 10.55
N TYR A 193 -16.36 -3.43 10.72
CA TYR A 193 -16.83 -2.11 10.30
C TYR A 193 -16.47 -1.77 8.84
N PHE A 194 -15.77 -2.66 8.13
CA PHE A 194 -15.47 -2.50 6.70
C PHE A 194 -16.55 -3.10 5.81
N GLU A 195 -16.90 -2.40 4.72
CA GLU A 195 -17.74 -2.97 3.67
C GLU A 195 -17.10 -4.26 3.12
N THR A 196 -17.83 -5.37 3.24
CA THR A 196 -17.35 -6.68 2.79
C THR A 196 -17.10 -6.64 1.28
N PRO A 197 -15.87 -6.97 0.81
CA PRO A 197 -15.62 -7.07 -0.62
C PRO A 197 -16.52 -8.14 -1.23
N GLN A 198 -17.12 -7.85 -2.39
CA GLN A 198 -17.87 -8.85 -3.15
C GLN A 198 -16.93 -10.00 -3.52
N SER A 199 -17.12 -11.16 -2.91
CA SER A 199 -16.46 -12.41 -3.31
C SER A 199 -16.93 -12.78 -4.72
N SER A 200 -16.02 -12.84 -5.69
CA SER A 200 -16.32 -13.48 -6.96
C SER A 200 -15.99 -14.95 -6.84
N GLU A 201 -17.02 -15.79 -6.73
CA GLU A 201 -16.94 -17.26 -6.73
C GLU A 201 -16.37 -17.77 -8.06
N THR A 202 -15.04 -17.78 -8.19
CA THR A 202 -14.35 -18.61 -9.19
C THR A 202 -13.06 -19.10 -8.54
N GLU A 203 -13.12 -20.31 -7.98
CA GLU A 203 -11.92 -21.04 -7.55
C GLU A 203 -11.08 -21.35 -8.79
N GLU A 204 -9.97 -20.62 -8.98
CA GLU A 204 -8.96 -21.02 -9.95
C GLU A 204 -8.24 -22.26 -9.42
N VAL A 205 -8.42 -23.39 -10.12
CA VAL A 205 -7.71 -24.64 -9.86
C VAL A 205 -6.21 -24.43 -10.11
N VAL A 206 -5.44 -24.50 -9.04
CA VAL A 206 -3.98 -24.33 -9.06
C VAL A 206 -3.33 -25.67 -9.39
N SER A 207 -2.57 -25.72 -10.49
CA SER A 207 -1.80 -26.91 -10.90
C SER A 207 -0.60 -27.17 -9.99
N ASP A 208 -0.16 -28.43 -9.99
CA ASP A 208 0.81 -29.01 -9.07
C ASP A 208 2.16 -28.28 -8.98
N TYR A 209 2.68 -28.35 -7.76
CA TYR A 209 3.81 -27.66 -7.15
C TYR A 209 5.17 -28.06 -7.76
N ASP A 210 5.99 -27.07 -8.13
CA ASP A 210 7.43 -27.24 -8.37
C ASP A 210 8.20 -26.46 -7.30
N SER A 211 8.80 -27.20 -6.36
CA SER A 211 9.26 -26.75 -5.04
C SER A 211 10.52 -25.87 -5.06
N ASP A 212 11.26 -25.87 -6.16
CA ASP A 212 12.70 -25.68 -6.11
C ASP A 212 13.17 -24.24 -6.38
N ASP A 213 12.25 -23.28 -6.54
CA ASP A 213 12.55 -22.01 -7.20
C ASP A 213 12.28 -20.72 -6.39
N LEU A 214 11.92 -20.82 -5.11
CA LEU A 214 11.68 -19.64 -4.26
C LEU A 214 12.90 -19.31 -3.38
N TYR A 215 13.38 -18.06 -3.51
CA TYR A 215 14.44 -17.54 -2.66
C TYR A 215 13.95 -17.41 -1.22
N ASN A 216 14.38 -18.34 -0.37
CA ASN A 216 14.00 -18.44 1.04
C ASN A 216 14.50 -17.28 1.91
N GLY A 217 15.37 -16.42 1.37
CA GLY A 217 15.98 -15.32 2.11
C GLY A 217 17.04 -15.81 3.12
N SER A 218 17.92 -14.90 3.54
CA SER A 218 18.91 -15.16 4.58
C SER A 218 18.31 -15.00 5.98
N VAL A 219 18.39 -16.06 6.79
CA VAL A 219 18.19 -15.99 8.24
C VAL A 219 19.33 -15.12 8.79
N PHE A 220 19.02 -13.90 9.26
CA PHE A 220 19.96 -13.17 10.11
C PHE A 220 20.00 -13.90 11.46
N TYR A 221 20.94 -14.82 11.62
CA TYR A 221 21.39 -15.16 12.96
C TYR A 221 21.95 -13.86 13.54
N SER A 222 21.28 -13.34 14.55
CA SER A 222 21.93 -12.41 15.47
C SER A 222 23.03 -13.22 16.12
N ASP A 223 24.27 -13.04 15.67
CA ASP A 223 25.43 -13.47 16.43
C ASP A 223 25.39 -12.67 17.73
N GLU A 224 24.80 -13.26 18.77
CA GLU A 224 24.93 -12.79 20.14
C GLU A 224 26.40 -12.99 20.56
N ASN A 225 26.95 -11.90 21.08
CA ASN A 225 28.32 -11.74 21.58
C ASN A 225 28.45 -12.35 22.99
#